data_AF-A0A2D6ZWB7-F1
#
_entry.id   AF-A0A2D6ZWB7-F1
#
_cell.length_a   1.000
_cell.length_b   1.000
_cell.length_c   1.000
_cell.angle_alpha   90.00
_cell.angle_beta   90.00
_cell.angle_gamma   90.00
#
_symmetry.space_group_name_H-M   'P 1'
#
loop_
_entity.id
_entity.type
_entity.pdbx_description
1 polymer ?
#
loop_
_entity_poly.entity_id
_entity_poly.type
_entity_poly.pdbx_seq_one_letter_code
_entity_poly.pdbx_strand_id
1 'polypeptide(L)'
;MKTPKFFRTSIMFLVDSWRVIMDVKYNPLKYVPDPSIQTYFMVVLFTIWSAFFGLIAIFWLGFIGYNILTSVIVHLSIIIPIAFTNAVFVDAERDGENWLKEWREEQSKFKLLKNRLKRKNLVLWDPNKEA
;
A
#
# COMPACT_ATOMS: atom_id res chain seq x y z
N MET A 1 16.33 -21.80 6.57
CA MET A 1 15.03 -21.14 6.81
C MET A 1 14.44 -20.72 5.47
N LYS A 2 13.14 -20.87 5.26
CA LYS A 2 12.47 -20.40 4.04
C LYS A 2 12.32 -18.88 4.12
N THR A 3 12.99 -18.14 3.24
CA THR A 3 12.71 -16.72 3.04
C THR A 3 11.26 -16.57 2.57
N PRO A 4 10.53 -15.53 3.02
CA PRO A 4 9.19 -15.30 2.52
C PRO A 4 9.24 -15.14 1.00
N LYS A 5 8.33 -15.82 0.29
CA LYS A 5 8.28 -15.75 -1.17
C LYS A 5 8.05 -14.30 -1.60
N PHE A 6 8.85 -13.81 -2.55
CA PHE A 6 8.78 -12.43 -3.04
C PHE A 6 7.35 -12.05 -3.46
N PHE A 7 6.73 -12.85 -4.33
CA PHE A 7 5.37 -12.62 -4.83
C PHE A 7 4.32 -12.46 -3.72
N ARG A 8 4.35 -13.35 -2.72
CA ARG A 8 3.41 -13.29 -1.57
C ARG A 8 3.65 -12.04 -0.74
N THR A 9 4.91 -11.65 -0.55
CA THR A 9 5.27 -10.43 0.18
C THR A 9 4.78 -9.18 -0.58
N SER A 10 4.90 -9.17 -1.91
CA SER A 10 4.43 -8.06 -2.75
C SER A 10 2.91 -7.90 -2.70
N ILE A 11 2.13 -8.98 -2.76
CA ILE A 11 0.67 -8.92 -2.62
C ILE A 11 0.27 -8.32 -1.28
N MET A 12 0.90 -8.78 -0.20
CA MET A 12 0.59 -8.27 1.14
C MET A 12 0.99 -6.81 1.30
N PHE A 13 2.13 -6.40 0.74
CA PHE A 13 2.51 -5.00 0.69
C PHE A 13 1.48 -4.14 -0.05
N LEU A 14 0.94 -4.62 -1.17
CA LEU A 14 -0.11 -3.92 -1.91
C LEU A 14 -1.38 -3.76 -1.06
N VAL A 15 -1.83 -4.83 -0.41
CA VAL A 15 -3.03 -4.84 0.43
C VAL A 15 -2.85 -3.94 1.66
N ASP A 16 -1.73 -4.06 2.37
CA ASP A 16 -1.43 -3.24 3.54
C ASP A 16 -1.31 -1.76 3.16
N SER A 17 -0.64 -1.45 2.05
CA SER A 17 -0.51 -0.07 1.55
C SER A 17 -1.87 0.50 1.15
N TRP A 18 -2.69 -0.28 0.46
CA TRP A 18 -4.06 0.09 0.12
C TRP A 18 -4.89 0.39 1.37
N ARG A 19 -4.82 -0.46 2.40
CA ARG A 19 -5.52 -0.25 3.67
C ARG A 19 -5.07 1.04 4.35
N VAL A 20 -3.79 1.36 4.36
CA VAL A 20 -3.30 2.62 4.94
C VAL A 20 -3.85 3.84 4.20
N ILE A 21 -3.94 3.78 2.87
CA ILE A 21 -4.40 4.89 2.02
C ILE A 21 -5.92 5.06 2.12
N MET A 22 -6.67 3.96 2.07
CA MET A 22 -8.12 3.96 1.93
C MET A 22 -8.88 3.89 3.25
N ASP A 23 -8.27 3.37 4.32
CA ASP A 23 -8.89 3.37 5.64
C ASP A 23 -8.81 4.76 6.28
N VAL A 24 -9.98 5.34 6.51
CA VAL A 24 -10.17 6.63 7.17
C VAL A 24 -9.43 6.72 8.50
N LYS A 25 -9.27 5.61 9.22
CA LYS A 25 -8.59 5.59 10.52
C LYS A 25 -7.09 5.91 10.41
N TYR A 26 -6.45 5.54 9.30
CA TYR A 26 -5.01 5.66 9.11
C TYR A 26 -4.64 6.76 8.11
N ASN A 27 -5.55 7.13 7.21
CA ASN A 27 -5.36 8.18 6.24
C ASN A 27 -5.09 9.54 6.94
N PRO A 28 -4.17 10.40 6.42
CA PRO A 28 -4.01 11.77 6.92
C PRO A 28 -5.32 12.58 6.99
N LEU A 29 -6.33 12.24 6.21
CA LEU A 29 -7.67 12.83 6.27
C LEU A 29 -8.47 12.46 7.53
N LYS A 30 -7.98 11.55 8.40
CA LYS A 30 -8.62 11.17 9.67
C LYS A 30 -8.89 12.32 10.63
N TYR A 31 -8.16 13.43 10.48
CA TYR A 31 -8.32 14.62 11.32
C TYR A 31 -9.52 15.48 10.92
N VAL A 32 -10.13 15.20 9.76
CA VAL A 32 -11.37 15.82 9.33
C VAL A 32 -12.53 15.04 9.96
N PRO A 33 -13.34 15.67 10.84
CA PRO A 33 -14.38 14.96 11.58
C PRO A 33 -15.60 14.57 10.72
N ASP A 34 -15.81 15.22 9.58
CA ASP A 34 -16.96 14.96 8.69
C ASP A 34 -16.56 14.07 7.49
N PRO A 35 -17.15 12.86 7.35
CA PRO A 35 -16.93 11.96 6.21
C PRO A 35 -17.24 12.57 4.83
N SER A 36 -18.17 13.51 4.76
CA SER A 36 -18.55 14.18 3.50
C SER A 36 -17.39 15.00 2.95
N ILE A 37 -16.77 15.82 3.81
CA ILE A 37 -15.62 16.67 3.46
C ILE A 37 -14.40 15.82 3.13
N GLN A 38 -14.20 14.71 3.86
CA GLN A 38 -13.14 13.76 3.54
C GLN A 38 -13.29 13.16 2.14
N THR A 39 -14.51 12.77 1.76
CA THR A 39 -14.80 12.24 0.42
C THR A 39 -14.56 13.30 -0.65
N TYR A 40 -14.94 14.56 -0.38
CA TYR A 40 -14.68 15.68 -1.29
C TYR A 40 -13.19 15.83 -1.59
N PHE A 41 -12.33 15.81 -0.56
CA PHE A 41 -10.87 15.88 -0.76
C PHE A 41 -10.32 14.70 -1.56
N MET A 42 -10.83 13.48 -1.31
CA MET A 42 -10.42 12.29 -2.07
C MET A 42 -10.80 12.41 -3.55
N VAL A 43 -12.00 12.94 -3.86
CA VAL A 43 -12.46 13.15 -5.24
C VAL A 43 -11.62 14.23 -5.93
N VAL A 44 -11.37 15.37 -5.27
CA VAL A 44 -10.55 16.45 -5.83
C VAL A 44 -9.14 15.96 -6.14
N LEU A 45 -8.52 15.23 -5.20
CA LEU A 45 -7.20 14.66 -5.38
C LEU A 45 -7.19 13.67 -6.55
N PHE A 46 -8.18 12.79 -6.64
CA PHE A 46 -8.35 11.86 -7.76
C PHE A 46 -8.44 12.61 -9.09
N THR A 47 -9.24 13.67 -9.19
CA THR A 47 -9.39 14.45 -10.42
C THR A 47 -8.08 15.11 -10.87
N ILE A 48 -7.33 15.71 -9.94
CA ILE A 48 -6.04 16.36 -10.25
C ILE A 48 -5.04 15.31 -10.77
N TRP A 49 -4.95 14.16 -10.10
CA TRP A 49 -4.05 13.09 -10.54
C TRP A 49 -4.48 12.47 -11.88
N SER A 50 -5.77 12.27 -12.13
CA SER A 50 -6.26 11.78 -13.41
C SER A 50 -5.94 12.75 -14.56
N ALA A 51 -6.05 14.07 -14.32
CA ALA A 51 -5.64 15.07 -15.30
C ALA A 51 -4.12 15.01 -15.56
N PHE A 52 -3.30 14.96 -14.50
CA PHE A 52 -1.84 14.89 -14.61
C PHE A 52 -1.37 13.65 -15.38
N PHE A 53 -1.89 12.46 -15.04
CA PHE A 53 -1.55 11.24 -15.77
C PHE A 53 -2.08 11.24 -17.20
N GLY A 54 -3.23 11.87 -17.45
CA GLY A 54 -3.75 12.06 -18.80
C GLY A 54 -2.82 12.92 -19.67
N LEU A 55 -2.28 14.01 -19.11
CA LEU A 55 -1.29 14.84 -19.79
C LEU A 55 0.00 14.06 -20.09
N ILE A 56 0.52 13.28 -19.13
CA ILE A 56 1.69 12.42 -19.37
C ILE A 56 1.42 11.41 -20.48
N ALA A 57 0.25 10.75 -20.47
CA ALA A 57 -0.09 9.75 -21.48
C ALA A 57 -0.12 10.34 -22.90
N ILE A 58 -0.68 11.54 -23.05
CA ILE A 58 -0.74 12.24 -24.34
C ILE A 58 0.66 12.69 -24.78
N PHE A 59 1.36 13.45 -23.92
CA PHE A 59 2.57 14.16 -24.34
C PHE A 59 3.85 13.32 -24.31
N TRP A 60 3.93 12.30 -23.44
CA TRP A 60 5.14 11.50 -23.26
C TRP A 60 5.00 10.06 -23.74
N LEU A 61 3.82 9.44 -23.59
CA LEU A 61 3.61 8.05 -24.02
C LEU A 61 3.03 7.95 -25.44
N GLY A 62 2.70 9.09 -26.08
CA GLY A 62 2.22 9.13 -27.46
C GLY A 62 0.89 8.42 -27.66
N PHE A 63 0.02 8.39 -26.65
CA PHE A 63 -1.28 7.75 -26.73
C PHE A 63 -2.22 8.60 -27.62
N ILE A 64 -2.15 8.38 -28.94
CA ILE A 64 -2.98 9.10 -29.93
C ILE A 64 -4.45 8.70 -29.73
N GLY A 65 -5.31 9.69 -29.44
CA GLY A 65 -6.74 9.48 -29.20
C GLY A 65 -7.15 9.34 -27.73
N TYR A 66 -6.26 9.67 -26.78
CA TYR A 66 -6.58 9.66 -25.35
C TYR A 66 -7.66 10.70 -25.02
N ASN A 67 -8.85 10.21 -24.66
CA ASN A 67 -9.98 11.04 -24.24
C ASN A 67 -10.36 10.75 -22.78
N ILE A 68 -11.30 11.53 -22.23
CA ILE A 68 -11.73 11.40 -20.82
C ILE A 68 -12.24 9.98 -20.54
N LEU A 69 -12.97 9.36 -21.47
CA LEU A 69 -13.51 8.01 -21.31
C LEU A 69 -12.39 6.96 -21.22
N THR A 70 -11.38 7.04 -22.09
CA THR A 70 -10.18 6.20 -22.03
C THR A 70 -9.45 6.37 -20.70
N SER A 71 -9.32 7.60 -20.20
CA SER A 71 -8.72 7.86 -18.90
C SER A 71 -9.48 7.19 -17.76
N VAL A 72 -10.80 7.33 -17.72
CA VAL A 72 -11.65 6.70 -16.69
C VAL A 72 -11.50 5.17 -16.72
N ILE A 73 -11.51 4.56 -17.90
CA ILE A 73 -11.35 3.10 -18.04
C ILE A 73 -9.98 2.65 -17.52
N VAL A 74 -8.90 3.38 -17.84
CA VAL A 74 -7.54 3.05 -17.37
C VAL A 74 -7.43 3.17 -15.84
N HIS A 75 -8.08 4.15 -15.22
CA HIS A 75 -8.09 4.26 -13.76
C HIS A 75 -8.90 3.13 -13.11
N LEU A 76 -10.09 2.83 -13.65
CA LEU A 76 -10.93 1.76 -13.14
C LEU A 76 -10.29 0.38 -13.28
N SER A 77 -9.54 0.13 -14.37
CA SER A 77 -8.85 -1.14 -14.59
C SER A 77 -7.74 -1.40 -13.56
N ILE A 78 -7.24 -0.36 -12.87
CA ILE A 78 -6.28 -0.49 -11.77
C ILE A 78 -7.01 -0.55 -10.42
N ILE A 79 -7.98 0.34 -10.19
CA ILE A 79 -8.66 0.46 -8.89
C ILE A 79 -9.51 -0.80 -8.58
N ILE A 80 -10.25 -1.33 -9.57
CA ILE A 80 -11.17 -2.46 -9.37
C ILE A 80 -10.41 -3.72 -8.93
N PRO A 81 -9.34 -4.18 -9.60
CA PRO A 81 -8.59 -5.35 -9.14
C PRO A 81 -7.95 -5.19 -7.77
N ILE A 82 -7.47 -4.00 -7.42
CA ILE A 82 -6.87 -3.73 -6.10
C ILE A 82 -7.95 -3.80 -5.02
N ALA A 83 -9.10 -3.15 -5.24
CA ALA A 83 -10.24 -3.20 -4.33
C ALA A 83 -10.76 -4.63 -4.15
N PHE A 84 -10.88 -5.39 -5.24
CA PHE A 84 -11.29 -6.80 -5.20
C PHE A 84 -10.29 -7.64 -4.40
N THR A 85 -8.98 -7.45 -4.63
CA THR A 85 -7.94 -8.13 -3.86
C THR A 85 -8.11 -7.83 -2.37
N ASN A 86 -8.20 -6.55 -1.98
CA ASN A 86 -8.42 -6.18 -0.58
C ASN A 86 -9.70 -6.80 0.00
N ALA A 87 -10.80 -6.86 -0.77
CA ALA A 87 -12.05 -7.48 -0.33
C ALA A 87 -11.88 -8.97 -0.01
N VAL A 88 -11.18 -9.73 -0.85
CA VAL A 88 -10.84 -11.14 -0.58
C VAL A 88 -10.05 -11.29 0.73
N PHE A 89 -9.12 -10.37 1.00
CA PHE A 89 -8.37 -10.38 2.26
C PHE A 89 -9.22 -10.02 3.48
N VAL A 90 -10.16 -9.08 3.35
CA VAL A 90 -11.11 -8.75 4.43
C VAL A 90 -12.03 -9.94 4.72
N ASP A 91 -12.49 -10.63 3.68
CA ASP A 91 -13.31 -11.84 3.81
C ASP A 91 -12.53 -12.97 4.50
N ALA A 92 -11.30 -13.23 4.06
CA ALA A 92 -10.39 -14.19 4.70
C ALA A 92 -10.07 -13.85 6.16
N GLU A 93 -9.99 -12.56 6.52
CA GLU A 93 -9.82 -12.11 7.90
C GLU A 93 -11.06 -12.36 8.76
N ARG A 94 -12.25 -12.16 8.19
CA ARG A 94 -13.54 -12.44 8.85
C ARG A 94 -13.74 -13.92 9.11
N ASP A 95 -13.38 -14.75 8.14
CA ASP A 95 -13.55 -16.21 8.21
C ASP A 95 -12.40 -16.88 8.98
N GLY A 96 -11.35 -16.12 9.32
CA GLY A 96 -10.27 -16.56 10.19
C GLY A 96 -9.35 -17.58 9.52
N GLU A 97 -9.15 -17.45 8.22
CA GLU A 97 -8.40 -18.37 7.37
C GLU A 97 -6.98 -18.68 7.89
N ASN A 98 -6.62 -19.97 7.92
CA ASN A 98 -5.36 -20.42 8.52
C ASN A 98 -4.13 -19.92 7.77
N TRP A 99 -4.19 -19.90 6.44
CA TRP A 99 -3.06 -19.46 5.61
C TRP A 99 -2.66 -18.00 5.88
N LEU A 100 -3.63 -17.15 6.24
CA LEU A 100 -3.40 -15.74 6.56
C LEU A 100 -2.74 -15.59 7.93
N LYS A 101 -3.19 -16.37 8.92
CA LYS A 101 -2.60 -16.42 10.27
C LYS A 101 -1.16 -16.90 10.23
N GLU A 102 -0.93 -18.04 9.57
CA GLU A 102 0.41 -18.62 9.39
C GLU A 102 1.37 -17.63 8.73
N TRP A 103 0.92 -16.94 7.69
CA TRP A 103 1.73 -15.94 7.01
C TRP A 103 2.09 -14.75 7.93
N ARG A 104 1.13 -14.24 8.71
CA ARG A 104 1.38 -13.12 9.64
C ARG A 104 2.39 -13.50 10.72
N GLU A 105 2.37 -14.76 11.17
CA GLU A 105 3.39 -15.30 12.06
C GLU A 105 4.77 -15.41 11.41
N GLU A 106 4.85 -15.92 10.18
CA GLU A 106 6.11 -16.03 9.43
C GLU A 106 6.79 -14.66 9.28
N GLN A 107 6.03 -13.62 8.93
CA GLN A 107 6.55 -12.25 8.85
C GLN A 107 7.01 -11.71 10.19
N SER A 108 6.27 -11.95 11.27
CA SER A 108 6.66 -11.53 12.62
C SER A 108 7.99 -12.17 13.03
N LYS A 109 8.12 -13.49 12.83
CA LYS A 109 9.36 -14.24 13.09
C LYS A 109 10.52 -13.70 12.23
N PHE A 110 10.30 -13.44 10.95
CA PHE A 110 11.31 -12.88 10.05
C PHE A 110 11.76 -11.48 10.48
N LYS A 111 10.81 -10.61 10.87
CA LYS A 111 11.09 -9.25 11.37
C LYS A 111 11.94 -9.28 12.65
N LEU A 112 11.62 -10.18 13.59
CA LEU A 112 12.41 -10.37 14.81
C LEU A 112 13.85 -10.82 14.48
N LEU A 113 14.02 -11.76 13.57
CA LEU A 113 15.33 -12.23 13.14
C LEU A 113 16.14 -11.11 12.47
N LYS A 114 15.54 -10.38 11.51
CA LYS A 114 16.17 -9.25 10.83
C LYS A 114 16.63 -8.18 11.82
N ASN A 115 15.80 -7.86 12.82
CA ASN A 115 16.17 -6.91 13.88
C ASN A 115 17.31 -7.43 14.76
N ARG A 116 17.33 -8.73 15.10
CA ARG A 116 18.44 -9.34 15.85
C ARG A 116 19.75 -9.29 15.06
N LEU A 117 19.73 -9.61 13.77
CA LEU A 117 20.90 -9.52 12.89
C LEU A 117 21.38 -8.08 12.75
N LYS A 118 20.47 -7.12 12.57
CA LYS A 118 20.81 -5.69 12.57
C LYS A 118 21.52 -5.29 13.86
N ARG A 119 21.00 -5.70 15.02
CA ARG A 119 21.62 -5.41 16.33
C ARG A 119 22.99 -6.06 16.53
N LYS A 120 23.24 -7.25 16.00
CA LYS A 120 24.58 -7.88 16.07
C LYS A 120 25.67 -7.06 15.37
N ASN A 121 25.29 -6.32 14.33
CA ASN A 121 26.20 -5.47 13.57
C ASN A 121 26.24 -4.02 14.08
N LEU A 122 25.54 -3.70 15.18
CA LEU A 122 25.65 -2.39 15.83
C LEU A 122 26.82 -2.43 16.82
N VAL A 123 27.82 -1.60 16.60
CA VAL A 123 28.83 -1.27 17.61
C VAL A 123 28.21 -0.22 18.52
N LEU A 124 28.14 -0.50 19.83
CA LEU A 124 27.73 0.50 20.81
C LEU A 124 28.85 1.56 20.89
N TRP A 125 28.53 2.82 20.60
CA TRP A 125 29.50 3.91 20.73
C TRP A 125 29.86 4.09 22.21
N ASP A 126 31.16 4.11 22.52
CA ASP A 126 31.70 4.27 23.87
C ASP A 126 32.41 5.62 23.99
N PRO A 127 31.79 6.63 24.64
CA PRO A 127 32.37 7.96 24.81
C PRO A 127 33.71 7.97 25.53
N ASN A 128 33.97 6.95 26.37
CA ASN A 128 35.19 6.89 27.19
C ASN A 128 36.38 6.32 26.42
N LYS A 129 36.18 5.86 25.18
CA LYS A 129 37.20 5.22 24.36
C LYS A 129 37.94 6.20 23.45
N GLU A 130 37.42 7.42 23.30
CA GLU A 130 37.99 8.51 22.48
C GLU A 130 38.55 9.67 23.33
N ALA A 131 38.52 9.55 24.67
CA ALA A 131 39.00 10.54 25.64
C ALA A 131 40.37 10.19 26.23
#